data_AF-A0A2X3GA59-F1
#
_entry.id   AF-A0A2X3GA59-F1
#
_cell.length_a   1.000
_cell.length_b   1.000
_cell.length_c   1.000
_cell.angle_alpha   90.00
_cell.angle_beta   90.00
_cell.angle_gamma   90.00
#
_symmetry.space_group_name_H-M   'P 1'
#
loop_
_entity.id
_entity.type
_entity.pdbx_description
1 polymer ?
#
loop_
_entity_poly.entity_id
_entity_poly.type
_entity_poly.pdbx_seq_one_letter_code
_entity_poly.pdbx_strand_id
1 'polypeptide(L)'
;MEKNGVSAIEIGVPFSDPVADGPVIQKAGLRALNAEVSLRKIIKTLQTITSNVPLVLMTYFNPVFQIGIEAFIDELKNTTVGGLIIPDLPYEHQALLTPYLEKADIALVPLISLTSSKERIEKIVNKAEGFIYAVTVNGTTGTRHTFDENVGPYLQQLNRKRISLF
;
A
#
# COMPACT_ATOMS: atom_id res chain seq x y z
N MET A 1 15.03 5.48 9.81
CA MET A 1 14.90 4.21 9.07
C MET A 1 15.92 4.13 7.94
N GLU A 2 16.07 5.15 7.10
CA GLU A 2 17.07 5.19 6.00
C GLU A 2 18.49 4.83 6.44
N LYS A 3 19.00 5.40 7.55
CA LYS A 3 20.33 5.06 8.10
C LYS A 3 20.49 3.59 8.54
N ASN A 4 19.39 2.84 8.65
CA ASN A 4 19.39 1.44 9.03
C ASN A 4 19.35 0.49 7.81
N GLY A 5 19.48 1.02 6.58
CA GLY A 5 19.59 0.21 5.37
C GLY A 5 18.29 -0.44 4.89
N VAL A 6 17.14 0.16 5.20
CA VAL A 6 15.84 -0.33 4.70
C VAL A 6 15.71 -0.12 3.18
N SER A 7 15.09 -1.07 2.49
CA SER A 7 14.91 -1.03 1.02
C SER A 7 13.74 -0.17 0.55
N ALA A 8 12.73 0.02 1.40
CA ALA A 8 11.58 0.88 1.18
C ALA A 8 10.98 1.29 2.54
N ILE A 9 10.16 2.33 2.56
CA ILE A 9 9.39 2.74 3.75
C ILE A 9 7.92 2.87 3.35
N GLU A 10 7.08 2.10 4.01
CA GLU A 10 5.62 2.24 3.93
C GLU A 10 5.13 3.23 5.00
N ILE A 11 4.27 4.16 4.59
CA ILE A 11 3.72 5.21 5.45
C ILE A 11 2.20 5.03 5.51
N GLY A 12 1.74 4.45 6.61
CA GLY A 12 0.32 4.27 6.88
C GLY A 12 -0.36 5.56 7.32
N VAL A 13 -1.46 5.91 6.66
CA VAL A 13 -2.31 7.05 7.00
C VAL A 13 -3.35 6.59 8.02
N PRO A 14 -3.49 7.28 9.18
CA PRO A 14 -4.43 6.86 10.19
C PRO A 14 -5.86 6.97 9.68
N PHE A 15 -6.64 5.92 9.93
CA PHE A 15 -8.04 5.85 9.50
C PHE A 15 -8.92 5.39 10.66
N SER A 16 -10.15 5.91 10.71
CA SER A 16 -11.07 5.67 11.83
C SER A 16 -11.69 4.28 11.82
N ASP A 17 -11.76 3.63 10.65
CA ASP A 17 -12.32 2.29 10.47
C ASP A 17 -11.36 1.38 9.69
N PRO A 18 -10.21 1.01 10.28
CA PRO A 18 -9.17 0.29 9.55
C PRO A 18 -9.48 -1.22 9.53
N VAL A 19 -10.34 -1.64 8.61
CA VAL A 19 -10.83 -3.02 8.48
C VAL A 19 -9.72 -4.06 8.25
N ALA A 20 -8.58 -3.62 7.70
CA ALA A 20 -7.45 -4.49 7.36
C ALA A 20 -6.34 -4.54 8.42
N ASP A 21 -6.39 -3.67 9.43
CA ASP A 21 -5.31 -3.49 10.39
C ASP A 21 -5.54 -4.31 11.66
N GLY A 22 -4.47 -4.92 12.15
CA GLY A 22 -4.46 -5.60 13.44
C GLY A 22 -4.38 -4.66 14.64
N PRO A 23 -4.55 -5.18 15.87
CA PRO A 23 -4.72 -4.37 17.09
C PRO A 23 -3.54 -3.43 17.40
N VAL A 24 -2.32 -3.76 16.95
CA VAL A 24 -1.14 -2.91 17.13
C VAL A 24 -1.23 -1.66 16.25
N ILE A 25 -1.59 -1.83 14.98
CA ILE A 25 -1.72 -0.74 14.01
C ILE A 25 -2.94 0.11 14.33
N GLN A 26 -4.06 -0.50 14.72
CA GLN A 26 -5.25 0.23 15.22
C GLN A 26 -4.91 1.19 16.37
N LYS A 27 -4.14 0.73 17.36
CA LYS A 27 -3.68 1.59 18.47
C LYS A 27 -2.77 2.73 18.00
N ALA A 28 -1.92 2.48 17.00
CA ALA A 28 -1.10 3.54 16.41
C ALA A 28 -1.96 4.58 15.66
N GLY A 29 -2.94 4.11 14.89
CA GLY A 29 -3.93 4.94 14.21
C GLY A 29 -4.67 5.83 15.20
N LEU A 30 -5.19 5.28 16.30
CA LEU A 30 -5.86 6.05 17.34
C LEU A 30 -4.97 7.13 17.98
N ARG A 31 -3.70 6.82 18.26
CA ARG A 31 -2.75 7.84 18.77
C ARG A 31 -2.55 8.98 17.78
N ALA A 32 -2.43 8.65 16.49
CA ALA A 32 -2.25 9.64 15.44
C ALA A 32 -3.52 10.49 15.24
N LEU A 33 -4.71 9.87 15.25
CA LEU A 33 -6.00 10.59 15.17
C LEU A 33 -6.20 11.53 16.37
N ASN A 34 -5.85 11.10 17.59
CA ASN A 34 -5.91 11.96 18.78
C ASN A 34 -4.92 13.12 18.73
N ALA A 35 -3.83 12.99 17.96
CA ALA A 35 -2.89 14.07 17.64
C ALA A 35 -3.31 14.86 16.39
N GLU A 36 -4.54 14.66 15.91
CA GLU A 36 -5.12 15.31 14.73
C GLU A 36 -4.30 15.11 13.44
N VAL A 37 -3.56 14.00 13.32
CA VAL A 37 -2.87 13.65 12.08
C VAL A 37 -3.89 13.32 11.01
N SER A 38 -3.71 13.89 9.81
CA SER A 38 -4.58 13.66 8.65
C SER A 38 -3.76 13.41 7.39
N LEU A 39 -4.39 12.82 6.37
CA LEU A 39 -3.78 12.60 5.06
C LEU A 39 -3.13 13.87 4.51
N ARG A 40 -3.83 15.00 4.55
CA ARG A 40 -3.32 16.29 4.06
C ARG A 40 -2.12 16.79 4.88
N LYS A 41 -2.11 16.58 6.21
CA LYS A 41 -0.96 16.93 7.06
C LYS A 41 0.25 16.05 6.71
N ILE A 42 0.03 14.74 6.49
CA ILE A 42 1.08 13.81 6.07
C ILE A 42 1.68 14.24 4.72
N ILE A 43 0.85 14.51 3.70
CA ILE A 43 1.34 14.94 2.39
C ILE A 43 2.18 16.22 2.51
N LYS A 44 1.69 17.21 3.27
CA LYS A 44 2.46 18.44 3.54
C LYS A 44 3.81 18.15 4.20
N THR A 45 3.87 17.23 5.15
CA THR A 45 5.14 16.81 5.75
C THR A 45 6.04 16.13 4.72
N LEU A 46 5.50 15.25 3.88
CA LEU A 46 6.25 14.56 2.84
C LEU A 46 6.82 15.50 1.77
N GLN A 47 6.13 16.61 1.47
CA GLN A 47 6.65 17.67 0.58
C GLN A 47 7.89 18.36 1.14
N THR A 48 8.15 18.27 2.44
CA THR A 48 9.35 18.82 3.09
C THR A 48 10.48 17.81 3.26
N ILE A 49 10.25 16.54 2.87
CA ILE A 49 11.20 15.44 3.07
C ILE A 49 11.70 14.96 1.71
N THR A 50 13.03 14.94 1.57
CA THR A 50 13.71 14.24 0.48
C THR A 50 14.33 12.96 1.04
N SER A 51 14.01 11.82 0.44
CA SER A 51 14.50 10.49 0.83
C SER A 51 15.14 9.82 -0.38
N ASN A 52 16.27 9.13 -0.18
CA ASN A 52 16.84 8.26 -1.22
C ASN A 52 16.24 6.85 -1.17
N VAL A 53 15.49 6.54 -0.11
CA VAL A 53 14.73 5.31 0.03
C VAL A 53 13.33 5.52 -0.57
N PRO A 54 12.85 4.61 -1.43
CA PRO A 54 11.49 4.66 -1.97
C PRO A 54 10.44 4.74 -0.86
N LEU A 55 9.55 5.73 -0.97
CA LEU A 55 8.40 5.88 -0.08
C LEU A 55 7.14 5.33 -0.74
N VAL A 56 6.38 4.56 0.03
CA VAL A 56 5.08 4.01 -0.37
C VAL A 56 4.03 4.53 0.60
N LEU A 57 3.03 5.25 0.11
CA LEU A 57 1.92 5.73 0.93
C LEU A 57 0.83 4.66 0.98
N MET A 58 0.35 4.32 2.17
CA MET A 58 -0.77 3.41 2.37
C MET A 58 -1.94 4.17 3.01
N THR A 59 -3.10 4.16 2.35
CA THR A 59 -4.31 4.83 2.83
C THR A 59 -5.55 4.09 2.34
N TYR A 60 -6.66 4.23 3.05
CA TYR A 60 -7.98 3.80 2.56
C TYR A 60 -8.49 4.75 1.47
N PHE A 61 -9.44 4.27 0.66
CA PHE A 61 -9.97 5.01 -0.49
C PHE A 61 -10.78 6.24 -0.08
N ASN A 62 -11.55 6.16 1.01
CA ASN A 62 -12.44 7.26 1.41
C ASN A 62 -11.70 8.60 1.65
N PRO A 63 -10.58 8.67 2.41
CA PRO A 63 -9.77 9.90 2.51
C PRO A 63 -9.32 10.47 1.16
N VAL A 64 -8.94 9.62 0.21
CA VAL A 64 -8.55 10.03 -1.14
C VAL A 64 -9.75 10.62 -1.88
N PHE A 65 -10.90 9.94 -1.81
CA PHE A 65 -12.14 10.37 -2.44
C PHE A 65 -12.62 11.74 -1.91
N GLN A 66 -12.52 11.98 -0.61
CA GLN A 66 -12.89 13.26 0.01
C GLN A 66 -12.00 14.44 -0.43
N ILE A 67 -10.72 14.18 -0.72
CA ILE A 67 -9.81 15.19 -1.29
C ILE A 67 -10.09 15.40 -2.79
N GLY A 68 -10.55 14.35 -3.47
CA GLY A 68 -10.64 14.27 -4.92
C GLY A 68 -9.39 13.58 -5.49
N ILE A 69 -9.58 12.57 -6.33
CA ILE A 69 -8.51 11.70 -6.84
C ILE A 69 -7.40 12.50 -7.53
N GLU A 70 -7.78 13.38 -8.45
CA GLU A 70 -6.83 14.22 -9.20
C GLU A 70 -6.03 15.14 -8.27
N ALA A 71 -6.73 15.88 -7.40
CA ALA A 71 -6.09 16.80 -6.45
C ALA A 71 -5.15 16.06 -5.49
N PHE A 72 -5.55 14.88 -5.01
CA PHE A 72 -4.71 14.04 -4.16
C PHE A 72 -3.42 13.63 -4.86
N ILE A 73 -3.51 13.13 -6.09
CA ILE A 73 -2.35 12.67 -6.86
C ILE A 73 -1.45 13.85 -7.24
N ASP A 74 -2.03 15.00 -7.59
CA ASP A 74 -1.27 16.21 -7.88
C ASP A 74 -0.49 16.72 -6.66
N GLU A 75 -1.05 16.61 -5.45
CA GLU A 75 -0.31 16.98 -4.23
C GLU A 75 0.88 16.03 -3.96
N LEU A 76 0.79 14.77 -4.37
CA LEU A 76 1.87 13.78 -4.23
C LEU A 76 3.03 13.97 -5.21
N LYS A 77 2.81 14.58 -6.39
CA LYS A 77 3.87 14.85 -7.38
C LYS A 77 5.05 15.66 -6.82
N ASN A 78 4.81 16.45 -5.78
CA ASN A 78 5.83 17.26 -5.11
C ASN A 78 6.50 16.54 -3.93
N THR A 79 6.40 15.21 -3.87
CA THR A 79 6.98 14.37 -2.82
C THR A 79 7.90 13.31 -3.41
N THR A 80 8.61 12.57 -2.55
CA THR A 80 9.40 11.40 -2.95
C THR A 80 8.60 10.08 -2.91
N VAL A 81 7.27 10.16 -2.83
CA VAL A 81 6.39 9.00 -2.88
C VAL A 81 6.33 8.45 -4.29
N GLY A 82 6.79 7.21 -4.46
CA GLY A 82 6.76 6.49 -5.74
C GLY A 82 5.76 5.33 -5.78
N GLY A 83 5.10 5.04 -4.65
CA GLY A 83 4.13 3.95 -4.55
C GLY A 83 2.90 4.33 -3.73
N LEU A 84 1.76 3.76 -4.11
CA LEU A 84 0.48 3.94 -3.43
C LEU A 84 -0.19 2.57 -3.19
N ILE A 85 -0.60 2.32 -1.95
CA ILE A 85 -1.38 1.15 -1.54
C ILE A 85 -2.75 1.64 -1.08
N ILE A 86 -3.82 1.10 -1.67
CA ILE A 86 -5.21 1.34 -1.23
C ILE A 86 -5.89 -0.02 -0.95
N PRO A 87 -5.89 -0.50 0.31
CA PRO A 87 -6.30 -1.88 0.63
C PRO A 87 -7.76 -2.19 0.31
N ASP A 88 -8.64 -1.20 0.40
CA ASP A 88 -10.08 -1.31 0.17
C ASP A 88 -10.49 -1.00 -1.28
N LEU A 89 -9.53 -0.76 -2.19
CA LEU A 89 -9.79 -0.53 -3.60
C LEU A 89 -9.76 -1.86 -4.39
N PRO A 90 -10.90 -2.33 -4.90
CA PRO A 90 -10.92 -3.53 -5.75
C PRO A 90 -10.18 -3.28 -7.06
N TYR A 91 -9.57 -4.35 -7.61
CA TYR A 91 -8.87 -4.31 -8.90
C TYR A 91 -9.73 -3.69 -10.02
N GLU A 92 -11.02 -4.02 -10.02
CA GLU A 92 -12.01 -3.54 -10.98
C GLU A 92 -12.18 -2.01 -10.99
N HIS A 93 -11.84 -1.33 -9.88
CA HIS A 93 -11.97 0.11 -9.71
C HIS A 93 -10.65 0.87 -9.83
N GLN A 94 -9.52 0.19 -10.10
CA GLN A 94 -8.21 0.84 -10.25
C GLN A 94 -8.17 1.85 -11.39
N ALA A 95 -8.98 1.64 -12.44
CA ALA A 95 -9.10 2.56 -13.57
C ALA A 95 -9.53 3.98 -13.17
N LEU A 96 -10.10 4.17 -11.97
CA LEU A 96 -10.40 5.50 -11.42
C LEU A 96 -9.14 6.32 -11.11
N LEU A 97 -8.01 5.67 -10.81
CA LEU A 97 -6.76 6.34 -10.44
C LEU A 97 -5.69 6.25 -11.53
N THR A 98 -5.65 5.17 -12.31
CA THR A 98 -4.59 4.87 -13.29
C THR A 98 -4.20 6.07 -14.17
N PRO A 99 -5.14 6.81 -14.80
CA PRO A 99 -4.75 7.91 -15.71
C PRO A 99 -4.04 9.08 -15.01
N TYR A 100 -4.25 9.25 -13.72
CA TYR A 100 -3.62 10.30 -12.91
C TYR A 100 -2.27 9.82 -12.38
N LEU A 101 -2.18 8.56 -11.97
CA LEU A 101 -0.97 7.93 -11.46
C LEU A 101 0.13 7.82 -12.52
N GLU A 102 -0.23 7.42 -13.75
CA GLU A 102 0.71 7.35 -14.89
C GLU A 102 1.36 8.72 -15.17
N LYS A 103 0.59 9.81 -15.05
CA LYS A 103 1.11 11.17 -15.23
C LYS A 103 1.95 11.67 -14.05
N ALA A 104 1.88 11.00 -12.91
CA ALA A 104 2.55 11.38 -11.68
C ALA A 104 3.80 10.54 -11.40
N ASP A 105 4.08 9.51 -12.19
CA ASP A 105 5.14 8.51 -11.94
C ASP A 105 5.00 7.82 -10.56
N ILE A 106 3.75 7.52 -10.18
CA ILE A 106 3.42 6.85 -8.92
C ILE A 106 2.80 5.48 -9.24
N ALA A 107 3.43 4.40 -8.77
CA ALA A 107 2.92 3.05 -8.98
C ALA A 107 1.77 2.72 -8.02
N LEU A 108 0.65 2.23 -8.55
CA LEU A 108 -0.39 1.60 -7.72
C LEU A 108 0.04 0.16 -7.40
N VAL A 109 0.28 -0.13 -6.13
CA VAL A 109 0.69 -1.45 -5.65
C VAL A 109 -0.56 -2.32 -5.46
N PRO A 110 -0.77 -3.37 -6.26
CA PRO A 110 -1.93 -4.22 -6.12
C PRO A 110 -1.77 -5.21 -4.95
N LEU A 111 -2.88 -5.46 -4.24
CA LEU A 111 -2.95 -6.50 -3.21
C LEU A 111 -3.50 -7.80 -3.83
N ILE A 112 -2.81 -8.91 -3.56
CA ILE A 112 -3.25 -10.26 -3.94
C ILE A 112 -3.41 -11.11 -2.69
N SER A 113 -4.59 -11.69 -2.50
CA SER A 113 -4.80 -12.72 -1.48
C SER A 113 -4.30 -14.08 -1.98
N LEU A 114 -3.66 -14.86 -1.10
CA LEU A 114 -3.29 -16.27 -1.37
C LEU A 114 -4.50 -17.18 -1.65
N THR A 115 -5.71 -16.75 -1.29
CA THR A 115 -6.97 -17.46 -1.62
C THR A 115 -7.56 -17.04 -2.96
N SER A 116 -6.95 -16.07 -3.66
CA SER A 116 -7.41 -15.63 -4.98
C SER A 116 -7.29 -16.76 -6.00
N SER A 117 -8.22 -16.81 -6.97
CA SER A 117 -8.11 -17.75 -8.08
C SER A 117 -6.86 -17.47 -8.91
N LYS A 118 -6.25 -18.51 -9.48
CA LYS A 118 -5.09 -18.40 -10.38
C LYS A 118 -5.32 -17.38 -11.51
N GLU A 119 -6.52 -17.38 -12.10
CA GLU A 119 -6.89 -16.43 -13.15
C GLU A 119 -6.86 -14.96 -12.66
N ARG A 120 -7.35 -14.69 -11.44
CA ARG A 120 -7.33 -13.33 -10.86
C ARG A 120 -5.90 -12.90 -10.57
N ILE A 121 -5.08 -13.80 -10.05
CA ILE A 121 -3.65 -13.54 -9.79
C ILE A 121 -2.92 -13.20 -11.09
N GLU A 122 -3.10 -13.99 -12.15
CA GLU A 122 -2.48 -13.72 -13.46
C GLU A 122 -2.91 -12.37 -14.05
N LYS A 123 -4.19 -12.02 -13.95
CA LYS A 123 -4.71 -10.72 -14.39
C LYS A 123 -4.02 -9.55 -13.67
N ILE A 124 -3.89 -9.65 -12.36
CA ILE A 124 -3.26 -8.60 -11.53
C ILE A 124 -1.76 -8.52 -11.84
N VAL A 125 -1.06 -9.66 -11.86
CA VAL A 125 0.40 -9.71 -12.10
C VAL A 125 0.77 -9.15 -13.46
N ASN A 126 -0.03 -9.39 -14.51
CA ASN A 126 0.27 -8.90 -15.86
C ASN A 126 0.14 -7.38 -16.01
N LYS A 127 -0.55 -6.68 -15.09
CA LYS A 127 -0.74 -5.23 -15.12
C LYS A 127 -0.06 -4.49 -13.96
N ALA A 128 0.60 -5.22 -13.07
CA ALA A 128 1.23 -4.64 -11.89
C ALA A 128 2.52 -3.92 -12.27
N GLU A 129 2.73 -2.75 -11.66
CA GLU A 129 3.97 -1.98 -11.75
C GLU A 129 4.62 -1.86 -10.37
N GLY A 130 5.94 -1.75 -10.31
CA GLY A 130 6.69 -1.73 -9.06
C GLY A 130 6.77 -3.11 -8.40
N PHE A 131 5.84 -3.41 -7.48
CA PHE A 131 5.77 -4.67 -6.76
C PHE A 131 4.32 -5.08 -6.46
N ILE A 132 4.12 -6.33 -6.05
CA ILE A 132 2.82 -6.90 -5.72
C ILE A 132 2.79 -7.25 -4.23
N TYR A 133 1.76 -6.80 -3.52
CA TYR A 133 1.61 -7.08 -2.09
C TYR A 133 0.80 -8.37 -1.90
N ALA A 134 1.43 -9.45 -1.47
CA ALA A 134 0.73 -10.71 -1.19
C ALA A 134 0.22 -10.72 0.27
N VAL A 135 -1.10 -10.76 0.46
CA VAL A 135 -1.71 -10.86 1.79
C VAL A 135 -2.00 -12.31 2.15
N THR A 136 -1.46 -12.76 3.29
CA THR A 136 -1.74 -14.08 3.88
C THR A 136 -3.04 -13.97 4.68
N VAL A 137 -4.17 -14.36 4.08
CA VAL A 137 -5.44 -14.37 4.81
C VAL A 137 -5.47 -15.61 5.69
N ASN A 138 -4.99 -15.49 6.93
CA ASN A 138 -5.32 -16.45 8.00
C ASN A 138 -5.41 -15.83 9.40
N GLY A 139 -5.74 -14.53 9.46
CA GLY A 139 -6.12 -13.85 10.69
C GLY A 139 -5.31 -12.59 10.92
N THR A 140 -6.02 -11.51 11.23
CA THR A 140 -5.56 -10.22 11.78
C THR A 140 -4.07 -10.17 12.16
N THR A 141 -3.33 -9.22 11.58
CA THR A 141 -1.94 -8.89 11.91
C THR A 141 -1.73 -8.82 13.43
N GLY A 142 -1.24 -9.90 14.04
CA GLY A 142 -1.11 -9.91 15.50
C GLY A 142 -0.69 -11.21 16.17
N THR A 143 -1.11 -12.40 15.71
CA THR A 143 -0.88 -13.62 16.51
C THR A 143 -0.91 -14.91 15.68
N ARG A 144 0.21 -15.29 15.05
CA ARG A 144 0.59 -16.71 14.85
C ARG A 144 2.04 -16.83 14.36
N HIS A 145 2.83 -17.64 15.08
CA HIS A 145 4.24 -17.94 14.83
C HIS A 145 4.47 -19.10 13.84
N THR A 146 3.52 -19.37 12.94
CA THR A 146 3.65 -20.48 11.97
C THR A 146 3.52 -19.93 10.56
N PHE A 147 4.65 -19.82 9.88
CA PHE A 147 4.72 -19.67 8.43
C PHE A 147 3.95 -20.84 7.80
N ASP A 148 2.98 -20.54 6.94
CA ASP A 148 2.27 -21.56 6.16
C ASP A 148 3.26 -22.12 5.13
N GLU A 149 3.59 -23.42 5.21
CA GLU A 149 4.61 -24.08 4.37
C GLU A 149 4.30 -23.99 2.85
N ASN A 150 3.06 -23.62 2.51
CA ASN A 150 2.60 -23.42 1.13
C ASN A 150 2.99 -22.05 0.53
N VAL A 151 3.48 -21.11 1.33
CA VAL A 151 3.90 -19.78 0.84
C VAL A 151 5.10 -19.90 -0.09
N GLY A 152 6.10 -20.72 0.25
CA GLY A 152 7.32 -20.88 -0.56
C GLY A 152 7.04 -21.38 -1.98
N PRO A 153 6.36 -22.52 -2.17
CA PRO A 153 6.01 -23.05 -3.49
C PRO A 153 5.09 -22.13 -4.29
N TYR A 154 4.11 -21.49 -3.66
CA TYR A 154 3.22 -20.52 -4.30
C TYR A 154 3.98 -19.27 -4.80
N LEU A 155 4.91 -18.77 -4.00
CA LEU A 155 5.78 -17.67 -4.40
C LEU A 155 6.72 -18.06 -5.54
N GLN A 156 7.29 -19.27 -5.55
CA GLN A 156 8.11 -19.74 -6.68
C GLN A 156 7.34 -19.79 -7.99
N GLN A 157 6.04 -20.11 -7.97
CA GLN A 157 5.19 -20.04 -9.15
C GLN A 157 5.05 -18.60 -9.68
N LEU A 158 5.10 -17.61 -8.80
CA LEU A 158 4.96 -16.18 -9.13
C LEU A 158 6.30 -15.46 -9.35
N ASN A 159 7.41 -15.98 -8.84
CA ASN A 159 8.74 -15.35 -8.83
C ASN A 159 9.38 -15.23 -10.22
N ARG A 160 8.77 -15.80 -11.26
CA ARG A 160 9.13 -15.51 -12.65
C ARG A 160 8.79 -14.07 -13.09
N LYS A 161 8.06 -13.27 -12.28
CA LYS A 161 7.48 -11.98 -12.70
C LYS A 161 7.68 -10.77 -11.75
N ARG A 162 8.76 -10.71 -10.94
CA ARG A 162 9.09 -9.56 -10.04
C ARG A 162 8.04 -9.30 -8.94
N ILE A 163 8.06 -10.10 -7.86
CA ILE A 163 7.24 -9.87 -6.66
C ILE A 163 8.16 -9.68 -5.46
N SER A 164 8.00 -8.56 -4.74
CA SER A 164 8.66 -8.32 -3.46
C SER A 164 7.68 -8.59 -2.33
N LEU A 165 8.09 -9.41 -1.36
CA LEU A 165 7.33 -9.66 -0.13
C LEU A 165 7.84 -8.72 0.97
N PHE A 166 6.94 -8.01 1.64
CA PHE A 166 7.22 -7.26 2.87
C PHE A 166 6.42 -7.87 4.02
#